data_AF-A0A497QEU4-F1
#
_entry.id   AF-A0A497QEU4-F1
#
_cell.length_a   1.000
_cell.length_b   1.000
_cell.length_c   1.000
_cell.angle_alpha   90.00
_cell.angle_beta   90.00
_cell.angle_gamma   90.00
#
_symmetry.space_group_name_H-M   'P 1'
#
loop_
_entity.id
_entity.type
_entity.pdbx_description
1 polymer ?
#
loop_
_entity_poly.entity_id
_entity_poly.type
_entity_poly.pdbx_seq_one_letter_code
_entity_poly.pdbx_strand_id
1 'polypeptide(L)'
;MYVDRGFFDSFSISLFKRYNIKFLMPCTKNERIKKVLEVVPPPTVIKDYEMKNTLFNVVVVNDEFGVKRAFATNIDFNENDVGLSERLFHLYSKRWSIETSYRVKKHSFRPKTTSKNYFIRLFYFLFSALLYNLWILIDILICLALLGHFNGNHLVTSKYFITILLAIDPGG
;
A
#
# COMPACT_ATOMS: atom_id res chain seq x y z
N MET A 1 8.95 -3.42 0.04
CA MET A 1 7.79 -3.20 -0.85
C MET A 1 6.62 -4.06 -0.37
N TYR A 2 5.43 -3.49 -0.23
CA TYR A 2 4.22 -4.25 0.12
C TYR A 2 3.44 -4.54 -1.16
N VAL A 3 3.20 -5.81 -1.44
CA VAL A 3 2.64 -6.24 -2.73
C VAL A 3 1.27 -6.90 -2.51
N ASP A 4 0.38 -6.75 -3.50
CA ASP A 4 -0.93 -7.38 -3.48
C ASP A 4 -0.85 -8.89 -3.76
N ARG A 5 -1.90 -9.63 -3.39
CA ARG A 5 -2.03 -11.08 -3.62
C ARG A 5 -2.04 -11.43 -5.11
N GLY A 6 -2.50 -10.50 -5.95
CA GLY A 6 -2.51 -10.68 -7.40
C GLY A 6 -1.12 -10.84 -8.04
N PHE A 7 -0.05 -10.46 -7.33
CA PHE A 7 1.33 -10.63 -7.79
C PHE A 7 2.01 -11.88 -7.17
N PHE A 8 1.23 -12.78 -6.56
CA PHE A 8 1.71 -14.06 -6.08
C PHE A 8 1.97 -15.01 -7.25
N ASP A 9 3.01 -14.70 -8.03
CA ASP A 9 3.48 -15.49 -9.17
C ASP A 9 5.00 -15.66 -9.12
N SER A 10 5.50 -16.79 -9.63
CA SER A 10 6.93 -17.11 -9.66
C SER A 10 7.74 -16.06 -10.41
N PHE A 11 7.20 -15.47 -11.48
CA PHE A 11 7.87 -14.41 -12.23
C PHE A 11 8.01 -13.13 -11.42
N SER A 12 6.96 -12.74 -10.69
CA SER A 12 6.99 -11.53 -9.86
C SER A 12 8.01 -11.70 -8.71
N ILE A 13 8.00 -12.86 -8.06
CA ILE A 13 8.93 -13.19 -6.97
C ILE A 13 10.38 -13.24 -7.46
N SER A 14 10.65 -13.86 -8.62
CA SER A 14 12.00 -13.89 -9.19
C SER A 14 12.48 -12.49 -9.56
N LEU A 15 11.59 -11.62 -10.06
CA LEU A 15 11.91 -10.23 -10.36
C LEU A 15 12.30 -9.45 -9.10
N PHE A 16 11.53 -9.59 -8.01
CA PHE A 16 11.87 -8.94 -6.74
C PHE A 16 13.21 -9.39 -6.21
N LYS A 17 13.53 -10.69 -6.32
CA LYS A 17 14.86 -11.21 -5.95
C LYS A 17 15.96 -10.65 -6.84
N ARG A 18 15.76 -10.61 -8.16
CA ARG A 18 16.74 -10.09 -9.13
C ARG A 18 17.12 -8.64 -8.83
N TYR A 19 16.17 -7.82 -8.40
CA TYR A 19 16.41 -6.42 -8.04
C TYR A 19 16.73 -6.21 -6.55
N ASN A 20 16.93 -7.28 -5.77
CA ASN A 20 17.19 -7.23 -4.34
C ASN A 20 16.13 -6.41 -3.56
N ILE A 21 14.87 -6.51 -3.99
CA ILE A 21 13.74 -5.80 -3.39
C ILE A 21 13.17 -6.67 -2.27
N LYS A 22 13.29 -6.20 -1.02
CA LYS A 22 12.59 -6.81 0.11
C LYS A 22 11.09 -6.65 -0.09
N PHE A 23 10.34 -7.76 -0.09
CA PHE A 23 8.89 -7.74 -0.28
C PHE A 23 8.14 -8.43 0.87
N LEU A 24 6.89 -8.02 1.04
CA LEU A 24 5.90 -8.66 1.88
C LEU A 24 4.58 -8.70 1.12
N MET A 25 4.01 -9.89 0.96
CA MET A 25 2.74 -10.08 0.26
C MET A 25 1.93 -11.20 0.92
N PRO A 26 0.59 -11.19 0.87
CA PRO A 26 -0.20 -12.31 1.33
C PRO A 26 -0.22 -13.39 0.26
N CYS A 27 -0.14 -14.64 0.70
CA CYS A 27 -0.23 -15.77 -0.21
C CYS A 27 -1.65 -15.93 -0.76
N THR A 28 -1.77 -16.25 -2.05
CA THR A 28 -3.03 -16.73 -2.62
C THR A 28 -3.31 -18.15 -2.12
N LYS A 29 -4.57 -18.46 -1.84
CA LYS A 29 -4.99 -19.78 -1.31
C LYS A 29 -4.91 -20.87 -2.39
N ASN A 30 -3.70 -21.22 -2.80
CA ASN A 30 -3.43 -22.40 -3.63
C ASN A 30 -3.57 -23.67 -2.78
N GLU A 31 -3.89 -24.81 -3.38
CA GLU A 31 -4.05 -26.09 -2.65
C GLU A 31 -2.81 -26.43 -1.81
N ARG A 32 -1.61 -26.16 -2.32
CA ARG A 32 -0.35 -26.34 -1.57
C ARG A 32 -0.30 -25.48 -0.31
N ILE A 33 -0.71 -24.22 -0.40
CA ILE A 33 -0.67 -23.28 0.73
C ILE A 33 -1.79 -23.59 1.73
N LYS A 34 -2.94 -24.08 1.27
CA LYS A 34 -3.99 -24.59 2.15
C LYS A 34 -3.50 -25.78 2.98
N LYS A 35 -2.84 -26.76 2.35
CA LYS A 35 -2.23 -27.90 3.06
C LYS A 35 -1.20 -27.42 4.09
N VAL A 36 -0.36 -26.46 3.72
CA VAL A 36 0.61 -25.86 4.66
C VAL A 36 -0.11 -25.19 5.84
N LEU A 37 -1.19 -24.45 5.60
CA LEU A 37 -1.99 -23.81 6.65
C LEU A 37 -2.67 -24.83 7.58
N GLU A 38 -3.07 -25.99 7.07
CA GLU A 38 -3.68 -27.06 7.87
C GLU A 38 -2.65 -27.74 8.77
N VAL A 39 -1.50 -28.10 8.19
CA VAL A 39 -0.45 -28.88 8.87
C VAL A 39 0.35 -28.05 9.88
N VAL A 40 0.65 -26.79 9.56
CA VAL A 40 1.61 -25.99 10.33
C VAL A 40 0.92 -25.17 11.44
N PRO A 41 1.43 -25.21 12.69
CA PRO A 41 0.94 -24.36 13.77
C PRO A 41 1.47 -22.91 13.61
N PRO A 42 0.64 -21.88 13.76
CA PRO A 42 1.09 -20.49 13.82
C PRO A 42 1.61 -20.10 15.23
N PRO A 43 2.59 -19.20 15.37
CA PRO A 43 3.42 -18.59 14.32
C PRO A 43 4.55 -19.54 13.85
N THR A 44 4.70 -19.73 12.54
CA THR A 44 5.84 -20.49 11.96
C THR A 44 6.37 -19.77 10.72
N VAL A 45 7.68 -19.79 10.53
CA VAL A 45 8.40 -19.22 9.39
C VAL A 45 9.06 -20.36 8.61
N ILE A 46 8.42 -20.75 7.52
CA ILE A 46 8.96 -21.75 6.60
C ILE A 46 9.96 -21.05 5.69
N LYS A 47 11.26 -21.31 5.91
CA LYS A 47 12.33 -20.81 5.05
C LYS A 47 12.44 -21.65 3.78
N ASP A 48 12.95 -21.02 2.71
CA ASP A 48 13.28 -21.69 1.45
C ASP A 48 12.10 -22.46 0.80
N TYR A 49 10.90 -21.90 0.90
CA TYR A 49 9.74 -22.44 0.20
C TYR A 49 9.94 -22.31 -1.32
N GLU A 50 9.96 -23.45 -2.01
CA GLU A 50 10.15 -23.50 -3.44
C GLU A 50 8.81 -23.47 -4.20
N MET A 51 8.67 -22.51 -5.12
CA MET A 51 7.59 -22.47 -6.09
C MET A 51 8.17 -22.26 -7.49
N LYS A 52 7.99 -23.26 -8.38
CA LYS A 52 8.39 -23.18 -9.80
C LYS A 52 9.80 -22.58 -9.99
N ASN A 53 10.80 -23.13 -9.29
CA ASN A 53 12.20 -22.69 -9.33
C ASN A 53 12.48 -21.31 -8.68
N THR A 54 11.62 -20.86 -7.77
CA THR A 54 11.85 -19.65 -6.96
C THR A 54 11.72 -19.97 -5.48
N LEU A 55 12.72 -19.54 -4.70
CA LEU A 55 12.76 -19.73 -3.25
C LEU A 55 12.31 -18.45 -2.56
N PHE A 56 11.47 -18.55 -1.54
CA PHE A 56 11.09 -17.45 -0.67
C PHE A 56 10.65 -17.97 0.70
N ASN A 57 10.56 -17.09 1.69
CA ASN A 57 10.09 -17.45 3.03
C ASN A 57 8.57 -17.32 3.09
N VAL A 58 7.90 -18.29 3.72
CA VAL A 58 6.47 -18.26 4.01
C VAL A 58 6.27 -18.14 5.51
N VAL A 59 5.59 -17.09 5.93
CA VAL A 59 5.27 -16.83 7.32
C VAL A 59 3.80 -17.12 7.55
N VAL A 60 3.50 -18.07 8.43
CA VAL A 60 2.13 -18.44 8.82
C VAL A 60 1.84 -17.82 10.18
N VAL A 61 0.79 -16.99 10.25
CA VAL A 61 0.38 -16.27 11.46
C VAL A 61 -1.14 -16.35 11.65
N ASN A 62 -1.59 -16.23 12.88
CA ASN A 62 -3.00 -16.03 13.19
C ASN A 62 -3.37 -14.56 13.11
N ASP A 63 -4.51 -14.31 12.50
CA ASP A 63 -5.22 -13.03 12.56
C ASP A 63 -5.82 -12.80 13.95
N GLU A 64 -6.31 -11.58 14.20
CA GLU A 64 -6.98 -11.19 15.45
C GLU A 64 -8.20 -12.08 15.76
N PHE A 65 -8.83 -12.62 14.72
CA PHE A 65 -9.97 -13.55 14.81
C PHE A 65 -9.56 -15.03 14.92
N GLY A 66 -8.28 -15.35 15.11
CA GLY A 66 -7.77 -16.72 15.16
C GLY A 66 -7.72 -17.43 13.79
N VAL A 67 -7.92 -16.70 12.69
CA VAL A 67 -7.88 -17.26 11.34
C VAL A 67 -6.42 -17.35 10.87
N LYS A 68 -5.98 -18.54 10.48
CA LYS A 68 -4.63 -18.74 9.92
C LYS A 68 -4.47 -18.00 8.59
N ARG A 69 -3.41 -17.21 8.45
CA ARG A 69 -3.02 -16.50 7.23
C ARG A 69 -1.55 -16.76 6.91
N ALA A 70 -1.25 -16.85 5.62
CA ALA A 70 0.11 -17.03 5.12
C ALA A 70 0.57 -15.77 4.37
N PHE A 71 1.80 -15.36 4.63
CA PHE A 71 2.50 -14.27 3.95
C PHE A 71 3.76 -14.81 3.28
N ALA A 72 4.04 -14.35 2.06
CA ALA A 72 5.30 -14.59 1.37
C ALA A 72 6.22 -13.39 1.52
N THR A 73 7.48 -13.65 1.84
CA THR A 73 8.49 -12.62 2.08
C THR A 73 9.90 -13.12 1.78
N ASN A 74 10.81 -12.20 1.48
CA ASN A 74 12.25 -12.47 1.40
C ASN A 74 13.01 -11.84 2.59
N ILE A 75 12.28 -11.53 3.66
CA ILE A 75 12.81 -10.96 4.89
C ILE A 75 12.94 -12.11 5.90
N ASP A 76 14.05 -12.16 6.61
CA ASP A 76 14.21 -13.08 7.72
C ASP A 76 13.38 -12.59 8.91
N PHE A 77 12.44 -13.43 9.34
CA PHE A 77 11.65 -13.22 10.54
C PHE A 77 11.98 -14.33 11.54
N ASN A 78 12.00 -13.97 12.82
CA ASN A 78 12.19 -14.92 13.90
C ASN A 78 10.83 -15.41 14.40
N GLU A 79 10.67 -16.72 14.56
CA GLU A 79 9.45 -17.36 15.07
C GLU A 79 9.20 -17.00 16.54
N ASN A 80 10.28 -16.75 17.30
CA ASN A 80 10.21 -16.40 18.73
C ASN A 80 9.86 -14.93 19.00
N ASP A 81 9.61 -14.14 17.95
CA ASP A 81 9.28 -12.72 18.10
C ASP A 81 7.84 -12.56 18.61
N VAL A 82 7.70 -12.18 19.88
CA VAL A 82 6.43 -12.01 20.59
C VAL A 82 5.73 -10.77 20.04
N GLY A 83 4.99 -10.96 18.94
CA GLY A 83 4.33 -9.87 18.19
C GLY A 83 4.54 -9.94 16.68
N LEU A 84 5.13 -11.02 16.15
CA LEU A 84 5.35 -11.19 14.72
C LEU A 84 4.07 -11.00 13.89
N SER A 85 2.94 -11.56 14.35
CA SER A 85 1.63 -11.42 13.71
C SER A 85 1.21 -9.96 13.61
N GLU A 86 1.12 -9.27 14.73
CA GLU A 86 0.72 -7.85 14.82
C GLU A 86 1.63 -6.97 13.96
N ARG A 87 2.94 -7.21 14.02
CA ARG A 87 3.92 -6.48 13.21
C ARG A 87 3.70 -6.69 11.71
N LEU A 88 3.47 -7.93 11.25
CA LEU A 88 3.19 -8.22 9.85
C LEU A 88 1.89 -7.57 9.38
N PHE A 89 0.83 -7.65 10.19
CA PHE A 89 -0.45 -7.00 9.88
C PHE A 89 -0.31 -5.48 9.84
N HIS A 90 0.40 -4.88 10.79
CA HIS A 90 0.66 -3.45 10.82
C HIS A 90 1.48 -2.99 9.61
N LEU A 91 2.56 -3.71 9.28
CA LEU A 91 3.37 -3.45 8.08
C LEU A 91 2.53 -3.56 6.81
N TYR A 92 1.67 -4.58 6.71
CA TYR A 92 0.78 -4.75 5.58
C TYR A 92 -0.33 -3.69 5.52
N SER A 93 -0.84 -3.23 6.66
CA SER A 93 -1.86 -2.18 6.77
C SER A 93 -1.36 -0.83 6.20
N LYS A 94 -0.04 -0.56 6.26
CA LYS A 94 0.55 0.61 5.57
C LYS A 94 0.27 0.61 4.05
N ARG A 95 0.06 -0.54 3.41
CA ARG A 95 -0.37 -0.63 2.01
C ARG A 95 -1.78 -0.06 1.81
N TRP A 96 -2.70 -0.35 2.73
CA TRP A 96 -4.08 0.14 2.69
C TRP A 96 -4.16 1.66 2.93
N SER A 97 -3.22 2.22 3.68
CA SER A 97 -3.12 3.69 3.85
C SER A 97 -2.93 4.40 2.50
N ILE A 98 -2.21 3.81 1.56
CA ILE A 98 -2.03 4.36 0.20
C ILE A 98 -3.35 4.31 -0.59
N GLU A 99 -4.08 3.20 -0.50
CA GLU A 99 -5.37 3.03 -1.19
C GLU A 99 -6.45 3.95 -0.61
N THR A 100 -6.50 4.09 0.72
CA THR A 100 -7.38 5.04 1.41
C THR A 100 -7.02 6.47 1.05
N SER A 101 -5.73 6.82 1.06
CA SER A 101 -5.25 8.12 0.58
C SER A 101 -5.67 8.37 -0.86
N TYR A 102 -5.54 7.38 -1.76
CA TYR A 102 -5.98 7.51 -3.14
C TYR A 102 -7.50 7.65 -3.29
N ARG A 103 -8.29 6.97 -2.45
CA ARG A 103 -9.75 7.12 -2.42
C ARG A 103 -10.17 8.52 -1.99
N VAL A 104 -9.50 9.09 -0.97
CA VAL A 104 -9.69 10.48 -0.56
C VAL A 104 -9.32 11.45 -1.69
N LYS A 105 -8.18 11.22 -2.38
CA LYS A 105 -7.78 12.00 -3.56
C LYS A 105 -8.83 11.98 -4.67
N LYS A 106 -9.32 10.79 -5.01
CA LYS A 106 -10.33 10.58 -6.06
C LYS A 106 -11.69 11.22 -5.70
N HIS A 107 -12.03 11.33 -4.41
CA HIS A 107 -13.32 11.87 -3.98
C HIS A 107 -13.29 13.38 -3.75
N SER A 108 -12.14 13.96 -3.40
CA SER A 108 -11.97 15.41 -3.19
C SER A 108 -11.61 16.18 -4.46
N PHE A 109 -10.84 15.59 -5.39
CA PHE A 109 -10.25 16.34 -6.52
C PHE A 109 -10.72 15.89 -7.91
N ARG A 110 -11.65 14.93 -8.00
CA ARG A 110 -12.10 14.44 -9.31
C ARG A 110 -13.44 15.08 -9.68
N PRO A 111 -13.47 16.00 -10.65
CA PRO A 111 -14.72 16.51 -11.16
C PRO A 111 -15.54 15.34 -11.74
N LYS A 112 -16.83 15.24 -11.36
CA LYS A 112 -17.75 14.25 -11.90
C LYS A 112 -18.14 14.69 -13.32
N THR A 113 -17.34 14.29 -14.31
CA THR A 113 -17.62 14.61 -15.71
C THR A 113 -18.52 13.53 -16.34
N THR A 114 -19.58 13.95 -17.03
CA THR A 114 -20.51 13.09 -17.81
C THR A 114 -20.04 12.85 -19.25
N SER A 115 -18.89 13.39 -19.65
CA SER A 115 -18.38 13.29 -21.03
C SER A 115 -17.88 11.87 -21.36
N LYS A 116 -18.27 11.34 -22.54
CA LYS A 116 -17.88 10.02 -23.06
C LYS A 116 -16.48 9.99 -23.69
N ASN A 117 -15.84 11.15 -23.91
CA ASN A 117 -14.56 11.21 -24.61
C ASN A 117 -13.39 10.80 -23.69
N TYR A 118 -12.59 9.83 -24.14
CA TYR A 118 -11.45 9.28 -23.39
C TYR A 118 -10.38 10.34 -23.08
N PHE A 119 -10.06 11.21 -24.05
CA PHE A 119 -9.03 12.24 -23.88
C PHE A 119 -9.36 13.21 -22.75
N ILE A 120 -10.64 13.61 -22.67
CA ILE A 120 -11.14 14.50 -21.63
C ILE A 120 -11.03 13.81 -20.26
N ARG A 121 -11.39 12.52 -20.16
CA ARG A 121 -11.28 11.76 -18.92
C ARG A 121 -9.83 11.57 -18.46
N LEU A 122 -8.90 11.38 -19.41
CA LEU A 122 -7.47 11.28 -19.13
C LEU A 122 -6.89 12.62 -18.68
N PHE A 123 -7.26 13.72 -19.36
CA PHE A 123 -6.85 15.06 -18.96
C PHE A 123 -7.28 15.38 -17.53
N TYR A 124 -8.55 15.18 -17.19
CA TYR A 124 -9.03 15.42 -15.82
C TYR A 124 -8.36 14.51 -14.78
N PHE A 125 -8.01 13.29 -15.16
CA PHE A 125 -7.26 12.39 -14.29
C PHE A 125 -5.84 12.93 -14.00
N LEU A 126 -5.11 13.32 -15.04
CA LEU A 126 -3.76 13.88 -14.92
C LEU A 126 -3.78 15.23 -14.20
N PHE A 127 -4.76 16.08 -14.50
CA PHE A 127 -4.95 17.38 -13.85
C PHE A 127 -5.24 17.23 -12.36
N SER A 128 -6.08 16.27 -11.98
CA SER A 128 -6.35 15.94 -10.58
C SER A 128 -5.09 15.45 -9.85
N ALA A 129 -4.25 14.63 -10.50
CA ALA A 129 -2.97 14.20 -9.95
C ALA A 129 -1.98 15.36 -9.78
N LEU A 130 -1.96 16.31 -10.73
CA LEU A 130 -1.12 17.51 -10.68
C LEU A 130 -1.52 18.43 -9.53
N LEU A 131 -2.82 18.73 -9.38
CA LEU A 131 -3.33 19.53 -8.26
C LEU A 131 -3.02 18.90 -6.91
N TYR A 132 -3.12 17.57 -6.80
CA TYR A 132 -2.73 16.86 -5.59
C TYR A 132 -1.24 17.04 -5.29
N ASN A 133 -0.37 16.83 -6.27
CA ASN A 133 1.08 17.00 -6.09
C ASN A 133 1.44 18.43 -5.70
N LEU A 134 0.75 19.42 -6.28
CA LEU A 134 0.91 20.83 -5.94
C LEU A 134 0.48 21.11 -4.49
N TRP A 135 -0.65 20.56 -4.04
CA TRP A 135 -1.11 20.70 -2.67
C TRP A 135 -0.11 20.10 -1.67
N ILE A 136 0.42 18.90 -1.94
CA ILE A 136 1.48 18.30 -1.11
C ILE A 136 2.72 19.20 -1.06
N LEU A 137 3.14 19.76 -2.20
CA LEU A 137 4.30 20.64 -2.25
C LEU A 137 4.08 21.90 -1.41
N ILE A 138 2.89 22.50 -1.48
CA ILE A 138 2.52 23.69 -0.71
C ILE A 138 2.45 23.36 0.78
N ASP A 139 1.84 22.23 1.17
CA ASP A 139 1.77 21.79 2.57
C ASP A 139 3.18 21.54 3.13
N ILE A 140 4.06 20.91 2.35
CA ILE A 140 5.48 20.71 2.67
C ILE A 140 6.20 22.04 2.86
N LEU A 141 5.99 23.00 1.96
CA LEU A 141 6.64 24.31 1.99
C LEU A 141 6.15 25.16 3.17
N ILE A 142 4.85 25.11 3.49
CA ILE A 142 4.26 25.75 4.66
C ILE A 142 4.78 25.10 5.95
N CYS A 143 4.84 23.77 6.03
CA CYS A 143 5.43 23.06 7.17
C CYS A 143 6.88 23.48 7.41
N LEU A 144 7.69 23.53 6.35
CA LEU A 144 9.09 23.97 6.41
C LEU A 144 9.20 25.43 6.88
N ALA A 145 8.37 26.33 6.33
CA ALA A 145 8.43 27.75 6.62
C ALA A 145 7.92 28.11 8.03
N LEU A 146 6.89 27.41 8.54
CA LEU A 146 6.28 27.73 9.84
C LEU A 146 6.87 26.96 11.03
N LEU A 147 7.25 25.69 10.83
CA LEU A 147 7.60 24.78 11.94
C LEU A 147 9.07 24.33 11.92
N GLY A 148 9.79 24.49 10.81
CA GLY A 148 11.18 24.01 10.67
C GLY A 148 11.36 22.48 10.75
N HIS A 149 10.28 21.71 10.99
CA HIS A 149 10.27 20.26 11.07
C HIS A 149 8.98 19.66 10.50
N PHE A 150 9.09 18.47 9.88
CA PHE A 150 7.96 17.71 9.34
C PHE A 150 7.29 16.87 10.43
N ASN A 151 6.08 17.23 10.85
CA ASN A 151 5.32 16.44 11.84
C ASN A 151 4.27 15.49 11.23
N GLY A 152 4.34 15.18 9.92
CA GLY A 152 3.48 14.18 9.26
C GLY A 152 1.98 14.54 9.18
N ASN A 153 1.54 15.59 9.86
CA ASN A 153 0.18 16.10 9.85
C ASN A 153 0.06 17.17 8.76
N HIS A 154 -0.86 16.99 7.81
CA HIS A 154 -1.20 18.04 6.86
C HIS A 154 -1.80 19.23 7.61
N LEU A 155 -1.14 20.38 7.54
CA LEU A 155 -1.64 21.63 8.11
C LEU A 155 -2.78 22.19 7.26
N VAL A 156 -2.66 22.07 5.94
CA VAL A 156 -3.70 22.49 5.02
C VAL A 156 -4.47 21.25 4.60
N THR A 157 -5.67 21.01 5.13
CA THR A 157 -6.54 19.93 4.63
C THR A 157 -6.95 20.21 3.20
N SER A 158 -7.10 19.17 2.37
CA SER A 158 -7.47 19.26 0.94
C SER A 158 -8.69 20.15 0.67
N LYS A 159 -9.64 20.20 1.61
CA LYS A 159 -10.81 21.09 1.56
C LYS A 159 -10.42 22.57 1.58
N TYR A 160 -9.53 23.00 2.48
CA TYR A 160 -9.11 24.39 2.57
C TYR A 160 -8.32 24.83 1.33
N PHE A 161 -7.48 23.96 0.78
CA PHE A 161 -6.77 24.26 -0.47
C PHE A 161 -7.74 24.48 -1.63
N ILE A 162 -8.75 23.61 -1.79
CA ILE A 162 -9.79 23.76 -2.81
C ILE A 162 -10.61 25.03 -2.57
N THR A 163 -10.99 25.33 -1.32
CA THR A 163 -11.73 26.55 -0.99
C THR A 163 -10.91 27.81 -1.28
N ILE A 164 -9.62 27.83 -0.97
CA ILE A 164 -8.73 28.96 -1.31
C ILE A 164 -8.60 29.11 -2.82
N LEU A 165 -8.38 28.01 -3.56
CA LEU A 165 -8.29 28.03 -5.02
C LEU A 165 -9.57 28.56 -5.67
N LEU A 166 -10.74 28.13 -5.17
CA LEU A 166 -12.04 28.60 -5.66
C LEU A 166 -12.35 30.04 -5.21
N ALA A 167 -11.89 30.45 -4.02
CA ALA A 167 -12.09 31.81 -3.53
C ALA A 167 -11.19 32.85 -4.21
N ILE A 168 -10.09 32.41 -4.82
CA ILE A 168 -9.21 33.27 -5.63
C ILE A 168 -9.88 33.66 -6.96
N ASP A 169 -10.93 32.94 -7.39
CA ASP A 169 -11.73 33.28 -8.58
C ASP A 169 -13.21 33.54 -8.22
N PRO A 170 -13.57 34.79 -7.87
CA PRO A 170 -14.97 35.14 -7.61
C PRO A 170 -15.80 35.41 -8.87
N GLY A 171 -15.32 35.11 -10.10
CA GLY A 171 -16.09 35.49 -11.29
C GLY A 171 -15.73 34.77 -12.59
N GLY A 172 -16.62 33.85 -12.98
CA GLY A 172 -16.87 33.46 -14.37
C GLY A 172 -18.37 33.41 -14.63
#